data_AF-A0A1A8DV67-F1
#
_entry.id   AF-A0A1A8DV67-F1
#
_cell.length_a   1.000
_cell.length_b   1.000
_cell.length_c   1.000
_cell.angle_alpha   90.00
_cell.angle_beta   90.00
_cell.angle_gamma   90.00
#
_symmetry.space_group_name_H-M   'P 1'
#
loop_
_entity.id
_entity.type
_entity.pdbx_description
1 polymer ?
#
loop_
_entity_poly.entity_id
_entity_poly.type
_entity_poly.pdbx_seq_one_letter_code
_entity_poly.pdbx_strand_id
1 'polypeptide(L)'
;RGKSAGQPMRSHTLTSRCLPLIYINTSVIRIFCHGAQDKQASSDLSEKREDTLVLKLGSLSMAPQADNPLTRTVLRKDIYQHALNLGVLQDPGSEVEDRQYQVDLQSIDIGTAQWEQLKPEKEGVKGGSSAESERSSQNPALEWNMASSIRRHQERRAILTPILSDFSVRVTAAPAIIFSRTLSPDGGQPEEVVVCGHSLEVNVTSSLDFYLSIGQVQLLQHLLRDNMVGLNTP
;
A
#
# COMPACT_ATOMS: atom_id res chain seq x y z
N ARG A 1 43.15 -20.69 15.37
CA ARG A 1 42.10 -20.51 14.33
C ARG A 1 41.11 -19.48 14.87
N GLY A 2 41.32 -18.20 14.55
CA GLY A 2 40.64 -17.08 15.21
C GLY A 2 39.14 -17.07 14.92
N LYS A 3 38.32 -16.98 15.97
CA LYS A 3 36.90 -16.68 15.86
C LYS A 3 36.80 -15.22 15.43
N SER A 4 36.30 -14.95 14.23
CA SER A 4 35.89 -13.61 13.83
C SER A 4 34.83 -13.14 14.83
N ALA A 5 35.19 -12.20 15.70
CA ALA A 5 34.20 -11.50 16.51
C ALA A 5 33.23 -10.84 15.53
N GLY A 6 31.93 -11.13 15.68
CA GLY A 6 30.90 -10.50 14.88
C GLY A 6 31.03 -8.98 15.03
N GLN A 7 31.01 -8.26 13.91
CA GLN A 7 31.10 -6.82 13.92
C GLN A 7 29.92 -6.24 14.73
N PRO A 8 30.15 -5.37 15.72
CA PRO A 8 29.05 -4.79 16.51
C PRO A 8 28.16 -3.95 15.59
N MET A 9 26.86 -4.24 15.58
CA MET A 9 25.90 -3.57 14.71
C MET A 9 25.48 -2.20 15.25
N ARG A 10 25.30 -1.24 14.33
CA ARG A 10 24.72 0.06 14.63
C ARG A 10 23.24 -0.10 15.01
N SER A 11 22.83 0.67 16.02
CA SER A 11 21.53 0.69 16.73
C SER A 11 20.25 0.91 15.89
N HIS A 12 20.29 0.88 14.56
CA HIS A 12 19.15 1.21 13.68
C HIS A 12 18.82 0.11 12.68
N THR A 13 18.81 -1.15 13.12
CA THR A 13 18.47 -2.28 12.24
C THR A 13 17.05 -2.76 12.49
N LEU A 14 16.26 -2.89 11.41
CA LEU A 14 14.92 -3.49 11.43
C LEU A 14 15.02 -5.00 11.72
N THR A 15 14.84 -5.40 12.97
CA THR A 15 14.85 -6.82 13.35
C THR A 15 13.44 -7.39 13.42
N SER A 16 13.34 -8.72 13.42
CA SER A 16 12.10 -9.44 13.75
C SER A 16 11.45 -8.94 15.05
N ARG A 17 12.27 -8.62 16.07
CA ARG A 17 11.83 -8.11 17.38
C ARG A 17 11.27 -6.68 17.33
N CYS A 18 11.81 -5.83 16.45
CA CYS A 18 11.39 -4.43 16.35
C CYS A 18 10.11 -4.25 15.52
N LEU A 19 9.73 -5.29 14.75
CA LEU A 19 8.57 -5.22 13.89
C LEU A 19 7.31 -5.71 14.64
N PRO A 20 6.16 -5.07 14.42
CA PRO A 20 4.91 -5.44 15.09
C PRO A 20 4.16 -6.58 14.38
N LEU A 21 3.35 -7.33 15.11
CA LEU A 21 2.38 -8.28 14.55
C LEU A 21 1.19 -7.50 13.95
N ILE A 22 1.34 -7.03 12.72
CA ILE A 22 0.28 -6.28 12.02
C ILE A 22 -0.36 -7.16 10.95
N TYR A 23 -1.69 -7.14 10.96
CA TYR A 23 -2.53 -7.70 9.92
C TYR A 23 -3.28 -6.56 9.23
N ILE A 24 -3.23 -6.52 7.91
CA ILE A 24 -4.00 -5.58 7.10
C ILE A 24 -4.86 -6.40 6.17
N ASN A 25 -6.13 -6.06 6.07
CA ASN A 25 -7.01 -6.54 5.02
C ASN A 25 -7.97 -5.40 4.67
N THR A 26 -7.81 -4.88 3.47
CA THR A 26 -8.60 -3.76 2.97
C THR A 26 -9.20 -4.12 1.63
N SER A 27 -10.41 -3.59 1.40
CA SER A 27 -11.05 -3.65 0.09
C SER A 27 -10.48 -2.56 -0.82
N VAL A 28 -11.29 -1.96 -1.68
CA VAL A 28 -10.80 -1.05 -2.72
C VAL A 28 -10.36 0.28 -2.12
N ILE A 29 -9.09 0.64 -2.32
CA ILE A 29 -8.55 1.97 -2.03
C ILE A 29 -8.47 2.75 -3.34
N ARG A 30 -8.94 4.00 -3.35
CA ARG A 30 -8.81 4.91 -4.49
C ARG A 30 -8.20 6.23 -4.04
N ILE A 31 -7.17 6.67 -4.72
CA ILE A 31 -6.50 7.95 -4.51
C ILE A 31 -6.69 8.77 -5.78
N PHE A 32 -7.12 10.02 -5.61
CA PHE A 32 -7.35 10.95 -6.70
C PHE A 32 -6.44 12.16 -6.51
N CYS A 33 -5.56 12.39 -7.48
CA CYS A 33 -4.64 13.52 -7.49
C CYS A 33 -5.11 14.48 -8.60
N HIS A 34 -5.82 15.53 -8.19
CA HIS A 34 -6.32 16.56 -9.08
C HIS A 34 -5.24 17.62 -9.34
N GLY A 35 -5.06 18.02 -10.60
CA GLY A 35 -4.19 19.14 -10.97
C GLY A 35 -4.71 20.46 -10.43
N ALA A 36 -3.81 21.37 -10.06
CA ALA A 36 -4.23 22.71 -9.66
C ALA A 36 -4.86 23.42 -10.88
N GLN A 37 -6.11 23.87 -10.74
CA GLN A 37 -6.73 24.70 -11.77
C GLN A 37 -6.09 26.08 -11.77
N ASP A 38 -5.30 26.36 -12.81
CA ASP A 38 -4.83 27.71 -13.07
C ASP A 38 -6.02 28.57 -13.49
N LYS A 39 -6.48 29.46 -12.61
CA LYS A 39 -7.61 30.38 -12.85
C LYS A 39 -7.39 31.37 -14.02
N GLN A 40 -6.27 31.26 -14.73
CA GLN A 40 -5.81 32.21 -15.74
C GLN A 40 -5.52 31.60 -17.11
N ALA A 41 -5.86 30.33 -17.36
CA ALA A 41 -5.85 29.79 -18.72
C ALA A 41 -7.16 30.15 -19.43
N SER A 42 -7.03 31.07 -20.37
CA SER A 42 -8.03 31.61 -21.27
C SER A 42 -8.94 30.57 -21.92
N SER A 43 -10.15 31.04 -22.20
CA SER A 43 -11.29 30.39 -22.84
C SER A 43 -11.08 29.94 -24.29
N ASP A 44 -9.99 29.23 -24.61
CA ASP A 44 -9.77 28.73 -25.96
C ASP A 44 -9.27 27.28 -25.94
N LEU A 45 -10.06 26.41 -26.58
CA LEU A 45 -9.93 24.95 -26.72
C LEU A 45 -10.47 24.13 -25.53
N SER A 46 -11.80 24.04 -25.46
CA SER A 46 -12.54 22.97 -24.77
C SER A 46 -12.30 21.62 -25.46
N GLU A 47 -11.05 21.16 -25.48
CA GLU A 47 -10.77 19.75 -25.66
C GLU A 47 -10.87 19.09 -24.29
N LYS A 48 -11.51 17.91 -24.26
CA LYS A 48 -11.80 17.07 -23.11
C LYS A 48 -10.51 16.54 -22.43
N ARG A 49 -9.63 17.43 -22.00
CA ARG A 49 -8.33 17.09 -21.40
C ARG A 49 -8.52 16.50 -20.02
N GLU A 50 -7.81 15.42 -19.75
CA GLU A 50 -7.78 14.78 -18.44
C GLU A 50 -6.93 15.63 -17.49
N ASP A 51 -7.43 15.83 -16.27
CA ASP A 51 -6.86 16.74 -15.27
C ASP A 51 -6.61 16.05 -13.92
N THR A 52 -6.92 14.76 -13.82
CA THR A 52 -6.85 13.99 -12.58
C THR A 52 -6.14 12.67 -12.82
N LEU A 53 -5.14 12.39 -11.98
CA LEU A 53 -4.53 11.07 -11.88
C LEU A 53 -5.31 10.24 -10.84
N VAL A 54 -5.62 9.01 -11.20
CA VAL A 54 -6.36 8.06 -10.36
C VAL A 54 -5.50 6.84 -10.13
N LEU A 55 -5.25 6.53 -8.86
CA LEU A 55 -4.69 5.25 -8.42
C LEU A 55 -5.81 4.45 -7.77
N LYS A 56 -6.07 3.26 -8.28
CA LYS A 56 -6.98 2.29 -7.68
C LYS A 56 -6.17 1.06 -7.28
N LEU A 57 -6.42 0.59 -6.07
CA LEU A 57 -5.92 -0.67 -5.53
C LEU A 57 -7.14 -1.51 -5.18
N GLY A 58 -7.27 -2.69 -5.79
CA GLY A 58 -8.42 -3.57 -5.58
C GLY A 58 -8.48 -4.14 -4.17
N SER A 59 -7.34 -4.61 -3.66
CA SER A 59 -7.19 -5.02 -2.27
C SER A 59 -5.73 -4.89 -1.82
N LEU A 60 -5.56 -4.69 -0.51
CA LEU A 60 -4.28 -4.81 0.16
C LEU A 60 -4.45 -5.77 1.33
N SER A 61 -3.62 -6.82 1.36
CA SER A 61 -3.47 -7.69 2.51
C SER A 61 -2.02 -7.69 3.01
N MET A 62 -1.85 -7.83 4.31
CA MET A 62 -0.56 -8.05 4.94
C MET A 62 -0.70 -9.03 6.09
N ALA A 63 0.23 -9.97 6.20
CA ALA A 63 0.34 -10.89 7.32
C ALA A 63 1.81 -11.04 7.76
N PRO A 64 2.09 -11.23 9.06
CA PRO A 64 3.43 -11.51 9.60
C PRO A 64 3.84 -12.99 9.43
N GLN A 65 3.10 -13.74 8.62
CA GLN A 65 3.40 -15.11 8.25
C GLN A 65 3.28 -15.21 6.73
N ALA A 66 4.40 -15.40 6.06
CA ALA A 66 4.44 -15.62 4.63
C ALA A 66 4.04 -17.05 4.27
N ASP A 67 3.23 -17.21 3.22
CA ASP A 67 2.81 -18.54 2.72
C ASP A 67 3.99 -19.30 2.10
N ASN A 68 4.86 -18.55 1.41
CA ASN A 68 6.11 -19.04 0.83
C ASN A 68 7.29 -18.27 1.48
N PRO A 69 7.73 -18.67 2.68
CA PRO A 69 8.77 -17.96 3.41
C PRO A 69 10.10 -18.02 2.66
N LEU A 70 10.84 -16.92 2.71
CA LEU A 70 12.15 -16.82 2.09
C LEU A 70 13.19 -17.64 2.86
N THR A 71 14.02 -18.35 2.11
CA THR A 71 15.24 -18.94 2.66
C THR A 71 16.25 -17.84 2.95
N ARG A 72 16.86 -17.88 4.13
CA ARG A 72 17.86 -16.90 4.55
C ARG A 72 19.24 -17.52 4.67
N THR A 73 20.27 -16.69 4.48
CA THR A 73 21.64 -17.08 4.82
C THR A 73 21.80 -17.08 6.33
N VAL A 74 22.04 -18.26 6.90
CA VAL A 74 22.29 -18.44 8.34
C VAL A 74 23.76 -18.16 8.65
N LEU A 75 24.02 -17.09 9.40
CA LEU A 75 25.37 -16.66 9.80
C LEU A 75 25.84 -17.41 11.06
N ARG A 76 24.93 -17.65 12.02
CA ARG A 76 25.20 -18.39 13.26
C ARG A 76 24.36 -19.66 13.34
N LYS A 77 24.86 -20.70 12.66
CA LYS A 77 24.20 -22.02 12.56
C LYS A 77 23.97 -22.68 13.91
N ASP A 78 24.89 -22.49 14.86
CA ASP A 78 24.80 -23.02 16.22
C ASP A 78 23.55 -22.51 16.95
N ILE A 79 23.27 -21.21 16.87
CA ILE A 79 22.12 -20.58 17.51
C ILE A 79 20.83 -20.95 16.76
N TYR A 80 20.84 -20.84 15.43
CA TYR A 80 19.66 -21.12 14.60
C TYR A 80 19.21 -22.58 14.70
N GLN A 81 20.14 -23.55 14.62
CA GLN A 81 19.79 -24.97 14.73
C GLN A 81 19.30 -25.33 16.13
N HIS A 82 19.86 -24.72 17.18
CA HIS A 82 19.37 -24.95 18.53
C HIS A 82 17.92 -24.47 18.68
N ALA A 83 17.63 -23.26 18.20
CA ALA A 83 16.27 -22.70 18.19
C ALA A 83 15.28 -23.55 17.38
N LEU A 84 15.72 -24.02 16.20
CA LEU A 84 14.95 -24.92 15.35
C LEU A 84 14.60 -26.23 16.09
N ASN A 85 15.58 -26.85 16.74
CA ASN A 85 15.39 -28.10 17.48
C ASN A 85 14.47 -27.93 18.71
N LEU A 86 14.45 -26.73 19.30
CA LEU A 86 13.54 -26.38 20.39
C LEU A 86 12.14 -26.01 19.89
N GLY A 87 11.94 -25.82 18.59
CA GLY A 87 10.67 -25.40 18.00
C GLY A 87 10.31 -23.92 18.19
N VAL A 88 11.21 -23.10 18.72
CA VAL A 88 10.92 -21.72 19.14
C VAL A 88 11.06 -20.66 18.04
N LEU A 89 11.32 -21.07 16.79
CA LEU A 89 11.47 -20.14 15.67
C LEU A 89 10.13 -19.49 15.28
N GLN A 90 9.00 -20.16 15.52
CA GLN A 90 7.67 -19.65 15.16
C GLN A 90 6.94 -19.01 16.35
N ASP A 91 7.53 -19.07 17.54
CA ASP A 91 6.92 -18.56 18.76
C ASP A 91 7.03 -17.03 18.79
N PRO A 92 5.90 -16.28 18.78
CA PRO A 92 5.95 -14.84 18.82
C PRO A 92 6.61 -14.32 20.10
N GLY A 93 7.60 -13.45 19.95
CA GLY A 93 8.38 -12.92 21.08
C GLY A 93 9.57 -13.78 21.49
N SER A 94 9.81 -14.91 20.81
CA SER A 94 11.05 -15.66 20.94
C SER A 94 12.27 -14.82 20.58
N GLU A 95 13.39 -15.03 21.28
CA GLU A 95 14.66 -14.34 21.02
C GLU A 95 15.17 -14.51 19.59
N VAL A 96 14.70 -15.54 18.89
CA VAL A 96 15.14 -15.99 17.56
C VAL A 96 13.96 -16.21 16.61
N GLU A 97 12.85 -15.51 16.85
CA GLU A 97 11.64 -15.60 16.03
C GLU A 97 11.93 -15.34 14.53
N ASP A 98 11.65 -16.34 13.69
CA ASP A 98 11.75 -16.33 12.22
C ASP A 98 10.47 -15.75 11.61
N ARG A 99 10.14 -14.52 11.99
CA ARG A 99 9.00 -13.80 11.44
C ARG A 99 9.29 -13.32 10.02
N GLN A 100 8.35 -13.51 9.11
CA GLN A 100 8.43 -13.02 7.74
C GLN A 100 7.10 -12.45 7.31
N TYR A 101 7.12 -11.26 6.72
CA TYR A 101 5.93 -10.54 6.30
C TYR A 101 5.63 -10.83 4.83
N GLN A 102 4.36 -11.03 4.52
CA GLN A 102 3.84 -11.05 3.16
C GLN A 102 2.89 -9.88 3.00
N VAL A 103 3.08 -9.09 1.95
CA VAL A 103 2.20 -8.01 1.52
C VAL A 103 1.72 -8.31 0.11
N ASP A 104 0.41 -8.42 -0.07
CA ASP A 104 -0.21 -8.62 -1.37
C ASP A 104 -0.99 -7.37 -1.76
N LEU A 105 -0.63 -6.81 -2.91
CA LEU A 105 -1.30 -5.70 -3.57
C LEU A 105 -1.99 -6.25 -4.83
N GLN A 106 -3.31 -6.28 -4.85
CA GLN A 106 -4.06 -6.86 -5.95
C GLN A 106 -4.78 -5.79 -6.75
N SER A 107 -4.83 -6.00 -8.07
CA SER A 107 -5.55 -5.14 -9.02
C SER A 107 -5.19 -3.67 -8.88
N ILE A 108 -3.91 -3.37 -9.07
CA ILE A 108 -3.40 -2.01 -9.15
C ILE A 108 -3.72 -1.47 -10.54
N ASP A 109 -4.48 -0.39 -10.58
CA ASP A 109 -4.76 0.39 -11.77
C ASP A 109 -4.27 1.82 -11.56
N ILE A 110 -3.54 2.36 -12.54
CA ILE A 110 -3.26 3.80 -12.62
C ILE A 110 -3.87 4.30 -13.91
N GLY A 111 -4.62 5.39 -13.84
CA GLY A 111 -5.23 5.99 -15.02
C GLY A 111 -5.46 7.48 -14.83
N THR A 112 -5.92 8.11 -15.90
CA THR A 112 -6.25 9.52 -15.95
C THR A 112 -7.72 9.70 -16.28
N ALA A 113 -8.31 10.76 -15.77
CA ALA A 113 -9.70 11.11 -16.00
C ALA A 113 -9.93 12.60 -15.80
N GLN A 114 -11.16 13.02 -16.07
CA GLN A 114 -11.66 14.35 -15.75
C GLN A 114 -12.24 14.37 -14.34
N TRP A 115 -11.81 15.31 -13.51
CA TRP A 115 -12.27 15.50 -12.13
C TRP A 115 -13.78 15.64 -12.05
N GLU A 116 -14.35 16.37 -13.01
CA GLU A 116 -15.79 16.62 -13.12
C GLU A 116 -16.61 15.32 -13.25
N GLN A 117 -16.02 14.25 -13.80
CA GLN A 117 -16.66 12.93 -13.89
C GLN A 117 -16.48 12.09 -12.62
N LEU A 118 -15.47 12.40 -11.81
CA LEU A 118 -15.08 11.64 -10.61
C LEU A 118 -15.68 12.21 -9.33
N LYS A 119 -15.91 13.52 -9.28
CA LYS A 119 -16.40 14.18 -8.07
C LYS A 119 -17.77 13.61 -7.67
N PRO A 120 -17.96 13.21 -6.40
CA PRO A 120 -19.28 12.83 -5.92
C PRO A 120 -20.18 14.07 -6.04
N GLU A 121 -21.37 13.91 -6.63
CA GLU A 121 -22.35 14.99 -6.60
C GLU A 121 -22.66 15.32 -5.13
N LYS A 122 -22.53 16.60 -4.77
CA LYS A 122 -23.22 17.09 -3.58
C LYS A 122 -24.69 16.80 -3.81
N GLU A 123 -25.28 15.97 -2.96
CA GLU A 123 -26.71 15.68 -2.98
C GLU A 123 -27.46 17.03 -3.09
N GLY A 124 -28.03 17.26 -4.26
CA GLY A 124 -28.48 18.58 -4.65
C GLY A 124 -29.68 18.99 -3.83
N VAL A 125 -29.47 19.98 -2.96
CA VAL A 125 -30.45 20.99 -2.58
C VAL A 125 -30.90 21.74 -3.86
N LYS A 126 -31.72 21.07 -4.68
CA LYS A 126 -32.61 21.65 -5.69
C LYS A 126 -33.93 20.91 -5.46
N GLY A 127 -34.81 21.45 -4.63
CA GLY A 127 -35.70 22.49 -5.13
C GLY A 127 -36.73 21.91 -6.10
N GLY A 128 -37.37 20.80 -5.71
CA GLY A 128 -38.61 20.30 -6.29
C GLY A 128 -39.60 20.16 -5.14
N SER A 129 -40.58 21.06 -5.12
CA SER A 129 -41.68 21.11 -4.16
C SER A 129 -42.36 19.75 -3.96
N SER A 130 -42.67 19.45 -2.70
CA SER A 130 -43.67 18.47 -2.23
C SER A 130 -43.32 16.98 -2.37
N ALA A 131 -42.52 16.47 -1.43
CA ALA A 131 -42.52 15.04 -1.11
C ALA A 131 -42.47 14.75 0.41
N GLU A 132 -42.60 15.76 1.28
CA GLU A 132 -42.58 15.52 2.73
C GLU A 132 -43.85 14.84 3.26
N SER A 133 -44.97 14.93 2.53
CA SER A 133 -46.24 14.32 2.93
C SER A 133 -46.41 12.84 2.55
N GLU A 134 -45.57 12.29 1.66
CA GLU A 134 -45.64 10.88 1.21
C GLU A 134 -44.62 9.97 1.90
N ARG A 135 -43.73 10.55 2.72
CA ARG A 135 -42.63 9.84 3.41
C ARG A 135 -43.07 8.89 4.51
N SER A 136 -44.29 9.00 5.02
CA SER A 136 -44.76 8.20 6.17
C SER A 136 -45.33 6.83 5.78
N SER A 137 -45.52 6.54 4.49
CA SER A 137 -46.09 5.27 4.00
C SER A 137 -45.20 4.55 2.98
N GLN A 138 -44.06 5.11 2.60
CA GLN A 138 -43.13 4.45 1.68
C GLN A 138 -42.36 3.32 2.36
N ASN A 139 -42.28 2.18 1.68
CA ASN A 139 -41.48 1.05 2.11
C ASN A 139 -39.99 1.47 2.10
N PRO A 140 -39.29 1.44 3.25
CA PRO A 140 -37.87 1.81 3.33
C PRO A 140 -36.98 1.01 2.37
N ALA A 141 -37.34 -0.23 2.05
CA ALA A 141 -36.61 -1.06 1.10
C ALA A 141 -36.76 -0.56 -0.35
N LEU A 142 -37.88 0.09 -0.68
CA LEU A 142 -38.12 0.65 -2.01
C LEU A 142 -37.22 1.87 -2.27
N GLU A 143 -37.02 2.73 -1.26
CA GLU A 143 -36.05 3.82 -1.33
C GLU A 143 -34.63 3.27 -1.52
N TRP A 144 -34.26 2.19 -0.83
CA TRP A 144 -32.94 1.57 -0.97
C TRP A 144 -32.72 0.97 -2.36
N ASN A 145 -33.76 0.35 -2.93
CA ASN A 145 -33.76 -0.19 -4.29
C ASN A 145 -33.76 0.90 -5.37
N MET A 146 -34.39 2.05 -5.11
CA MET A 146 -34.40 3.19 -6.03
C MET A 146 -33.15 4.08 -5.90
N ALA A 147 -32.57 4.18 -4.69
CA ALA A 147 -31.30 4.86 -4.43
C ALA A 147 -30.15 4.18 -5.18
N SER A 148 -30.20 2.86 -5.29
CA SER A 148 -29.25 2.03 -6.05
C SER A 148 -29.61 1.90 -7.53
N SER A 149 -30.55 2.69 -8.08
CA SER A 149 -31.04 2.49 -9.45
C SER A 149 -29.87 2.33 -10.44
N ILE A 150 -29.74 1.10 -10.94
CA ILE A 150 -28.66 0.63 -11.82
C ILE A 150 -28.49 1.55 -13.05
N ARG A 151 -29.57 2.22 -13.48
CA ARG A 151 -29.54 3.25 -14.53
C ARG A 151 -28.68 4.47 -14.18
N ARG A 152 -28.74 5.00 -12.95
CA ARG A 152 -27.88 6.10 -12.49
C ARG A 152 -26.40 5.70 -12.44
N HIS A 153 -26.10 4.44 -12.14
CA HIS A 153 -24.74 3.91 -12.13
C HIS A 153 -24.19 3.60 -13.53
N GLN A 154 -25.03 3.17 -14.47
CA GLN A 154 -24.62 2.82 -15.83
C GLN A 154 -24.32 4.06 -16.69
N GLU A 155 -25.04 5.17 -16.46
CA GLU A 155 -24.80 6.45 -17.15
C GLU A 155 -23.59 7.25 -16.62
N ARG A 156 -23.04 6.88 -15.45
CA ARG A 156 -22.00 7.66 -14.73
C ARG A 156 -20.67 6.92 -14.50
N ARG A 157 -20.34 5.92 -15.32
CA ARG A 157 -19.01 5.33 -15.26
C ARG A 157 -18.00 6.35 -15.76
N ALA A 158 -17.28 6.99 -14.85
CA ALA A 158 -16.13 7.81 -15.19
C ALA A 158 -15.20 6.99 -16.08
N ILE A 159 -14.84 7.55 -17.24
CA ILE A 159 -13.98 6.88 -18.20
C ILE A 159 -12.56 7.15 -17.76
N LEU A 160 -11.87 6.10 -17.31
CA LEU A 160 -10.45 6.14 -17.02
C LEU A 160 -9.68 5.78 -18.29
N THR A 161 -8.75 6.63 -18.71
CA THR A 161 -7.73 6.26 -19.69
C THR A 161 -6.56 5.63 -18.95
N PRO A 162 -6.24 4.35 -19.20
CA PRO A 162 -5.25 3.63 -18.41
C PRO A 162 -3.83 4.19 -18.63
N ILE A 163 -3.02 4.11 -17.58
CA ILE A 163 -1.56 4.20 -17.60
C ILE A 163 -0.96 2.84 -17.24
N LEU A 164 -1.46 2.23 -16.17
CA LEU A 164 -1.20 0.84 -15.77
C LEU A 164 -2.53 0.15 -15.55
N SER A 165 -2.70 -1.05 -16.09
CA SER A 165 -3.95 -1.81 -15.96
C SER A 165 -3.76 -3.13 -15.22
N ASP A 166 -4.52 -3.27 -14.12
CA ASP A 166 -4.81 -4.50 -13.38
C ASP A 166 -3.62 -5.43 -13.13
N PHE A 167 -2.50 -4.87 -12.66
CA PHE A 167 -1.34 -5.66 -12.26
C PHE A 167 -1.33 -5.90 -10.75
N SER A 168 -0.75 -7.02 -10.32
CA SER A 168 -0.67 -7.41 -8.91
C SER A 168 0.78 -7.61 -8.49
N VAL A 169 1.09 -7.26 -7.25
CA VAL A 169 2.43 -7.35 -6.68
C VAL A 169 2.36 -8.07 -5.34
N ARG A 170 3.28 -9.01 -5.13
CA ARG A 170 3.53 -9.67 -3.85
C ARG A 170 4.91 -9.31 -3.35
N VAL A 171 5.01 -8.85 -2.11
CA VAL A 171 6.27 -8.58 -1.43
C VAL A 171 6.40 -9.52 -0.24
N THR A 172 7.49 -10.29 -0.20
CA THR A 172 7.84 -11.12 0.96
C THR A 172 9.10 -10.54 1.60
N ALA A 173 9.03 -10.19 2.88
CA ALA A 173 10.12 -9.57 3.62
C ALA A 173 10.49 -10.43 4.84
N ALA A 174 11.74 -10.85 4.91
CA ALA A 174 12.31 -11.59 6.03
C ALA A 174 13.32 -10.69 6.77
N PRO A 175 12.90 -9.94 7.81
CA PRO A 175 13.78 -9.09 8.60
C PRO A 175 14.85 -9.90 9.35
N ALA A 176 16.02 -9.32 9.63
CA ALA A 176 17.11 -10.03 10.30
C ALA A 176 16.69 -10.62 11.66
N ILE A 177 17.24 -11.80 11.98
CA ILE A 177 17.13 -12.40 13.33
C ILE A 177 18.39 -12.01 14.09
N ILE A 178 18.21 -11.32 15.21
CA ILE A 178 19.28 -10.93 16.13
C ILE A 178 19.02 -11.59 17.48
N PHE A 179 20.01 -12.31 17.97
CA PHE A 179 20.01 -12.91 19.30
C PHE A 179 20.78 -12.01 20.26
N SER A 180 20.14 -11.61 21.36
CA SER A 180 20.79 -10.82 22.41
C SER A 180 21.36 -11.74 23.48
N ARG A 181 22.68 -11.72 23.65
CA ARG A 181 23.35 -12.45 24.73
C ARG A 181 23.65 -11.51 25.88
N THR A 182 23.04 -11.76 27.04
CA THR A 182 23.44 -11.12 28.30
C THR A 182 24.69 -11.82 28.83
N LEU A 183 25.85 -11.17 28.69
CA LEU A 183 27.09 -11.62 29.31
C LEU A 183 27.17 -11.00 30.72
N SER A 184 27.05 -11.85 31.74
CA SER A 184 27.20 -11.58 33.18
C SER A 184 26.03 -10.85 33.89
N PRO A 185 25.72 -11.22 35.15
CA PRO A 185 24.72 -10.54 35.99
C PRO A 185 25.15 -9.15 36.48
N ASP A 186 26.33 -8.64 36.08
CA ASP A 186 26.99 -7.46 36.65
C ASP A 186 26.87 -6.19 35.77
N GLY A 187 25.79 -6.06 34.99
CA GLY A 187 25.43 -4.82 34.30
C GLY A 187 26.15 -4.53 32.97
N GLY A 188 26.76 -5.53 32.33
CA GLY A 188 27.32 -5.39 30.98
C GLY A 188 26.25 -5.17 29.91
N GLN A 189 26.58 -4.38 28.87
CA GLN A 189 25.69 -4.18 27.71
C GLN A 189 25.43 -5.52 26.99
N PRO A 190 24.18 -5.82 26.58
CA PRO A 190 23.88 -7.05 25.86
C PRO A 190 24.63 -7.11 24.53
N GLU A 191 25.29 -8.24 24.26
CA GLU A 191 25.95 -8.48 22.97
C GLU A 191 24.89 -8.93 21.95
N GLU A 192 24.70 -8.15 20.91
CA GLU A 192 23.80 -8.49 19.81
C GLU A 192 24.53 -9.29 18.73
N VAL A 193 24.00 -10.48 18.45
CA VAL A 193 24.58 -11.40 17.47
C VAL A 193 23.58 -11.62 16.34
N VAL A 194 23.98 -11.31 15.11
CA VAL A 194 23.17 -11.63 13.92
C VAL A 194 23.17 -13.14 13.69
N VAL A 195 21.97 -13.72 13.71
CA VAL A 195 21.76 -15.14 13.43
C VAL A 195 21.47 -15.35 11.95
N CYS A 196 20.54 -14.56 11.40
CA CYS A 196 20.16 -14.56 9.98
C CYS A 196 20.10 -13.12 9.46
N GLY A 197 20.58 -12.91 8.22
CA GLY A 197 20.48 -11.62 7.54
C GLY A 197 19.05 -11.28 7.08
N HIS A 198 18.88 -10.08 6.54
CA HIS A 198 17.65 -9.68 5.86
C HIS A 198 17.51 -10.40 4.52
N SER A 199 16.27 -10.66 4.11
CA SER A 199 15.92 -11.08 2.75
C SER A 199 14.64 -10.38 2.30
N LEU A 200 14.54 -10.05 1.02
CA LEU A 200 13.38 -9.37 0.43
C LEU A 200 13.17 -9.92 -0.98
N GLU A 201 11.93 -10.29 -1.29
CA GLU A 201 11.51 -10.73 -2.62
C GLU A 201 10.30 -9.91 -3.07
N VAL A 202 10.31 -9.44 -4.31
CA VAL A 202 9.22 -8.68 -4.92
C VAL A 202 8.85 -9.38 -6.21
N ASN A 203 7.60 -9.83 -6.30
CA ASN A 203 7.06 -10.52 -7.46
C ASN A 203 5.93 -9.71 -8.08
N VAL A 204 6.00 -9.48 -9.38
CA VAL A 204 4.85 -9.04 -10.18
C VAL A 204 4.12 -10.30 -10.62
N THR A 205 2.92 -10.53 -10.10
CA THR A 205 2.22 -11.83 -10.18
C THR A 205 1.20 -11.91 -11.32
N SER A 206 0.97 -10.80 -12.02
CA SER A 206 0.16 -10.74 -13.24
C SER A 206 0.86 -9.91 -14.30
N SER A 207 0.31 -9.88 -15.52
CA SER A 207 0.83 -9.04 -16.60
C SER A 207 0.79 -7.56 -16.21
N LEU A 208 1.84 -6.83 -16.58
CA LEU A 208 1.92 -5.39 -16.41
C LEU A 208 1.91 -4.75 -17.79
N ASP A 209 0.80 -4.11 -18.13
CA ASP A 209 0.66 -3.34 -19.36
C ASP A 209 0.79 -1.85 -19.04
N PHE A 210 1.63 -1.16 -19.80
CA PHE A 210 1.92 0.27 -19.62
C PHE A 210 1.51 1.07 -20.86
N TYR A 211 0.63 2.04 -20.67
CA TYR A 211 0.10 2.91 -21.70
C TYR A 211 0.44 4.35 -21.36
N LEU A 212 0.99 5.10 -22.31
CA LEU A 212 1.36 6.48 -22.04
C LEU A 212 1.16 7.36 -23.28
N SER A 213 0.20 8.26 -23.18
CA SER A 213 -0.03 9.31 -24.16
C SER A 213 0.72 10.60 -23.79
N ILE A 214 0.96 11.46 -24.78
CA ILE A 214 1.58 12.78 -24.56
C ILE A 214 0.78 13.60 -23.53
N GLY A 215 -0.56 13.54 -23.57
CA GLY A 215 -1.43 14.22 -22.62
C GLY A 215 -1.21 13.77 -21.18
N GLN A 216 -1.07 12.45 -20.97
CA GLN A 216 -0.77 11.87 -19.65
C GLN A 216 0.62 12.27 -19.14
N VAL A 217 1.64 12.31 -20.01
CA VAL A 217 2.98 12.78 -19.61
C VAL A 217 2.95 14.23 -19.15
N GLN A 218 2.27 15.10 -19.89
CA GLN A 218 2.15 16.51 -19.54
C GLN A 218 1.39 16.71 -18.22
N LEU A 219 0.34 15.93 -17.97
CA LEU A 219 -0.39 15.96 -16.70
C LEU A 219 0.49 15.51 -15.54
N LEU A 220 1.21 14.39 -15.67
CA LEU A 220 2.13 13.91 -14.64
C LEU A 220 3.23 14.93 -14.34
N GLN A 221 3.79 15.57 -15.36
CA GLN A 221 4.77 16.63 -15.20
C GLN A 221 4.20 17.82 -14.41
N HIS A 222 2.97 18.26 -14.74
CA HIS A 222 2.31 19.34 -14.01
C HIS A 222 2.09 18.97 -12.54
N LEU A 223 1.52 17.79 -12.28
CA LEU A 223 1.29 17.31 -10.92
C LEU A 223 2.58 17.22 -10.11
N LEU A 224 3.67 16.70 -10.68
CA LEU A 224 4.96 16.65 -9.99
C LEU A 224 5.48 18.06 -9.71
N ARG A 225 5.43 18.97 -10.69
CA ARG A 225 5.89 20.35 -10.52
C ARG A 225 5.14 21.05 -9.40
N ASP A 226 3.82 20.95 -9.39
CA ASP A 226 2.96 21.65 -8.43
C ASP A 226 3.16 21.13 -7.00
N ASN A 227 3.45 19.83 -6.84
CA ASN A 227 3.60 19.20 -5.52
C ASN A 227 5.06 19.19 -5.00
N MET A 228 6.07 19.31 -5.88
CA MET A 228 7.49 19.21 -5.50
C MET A 228 8.20 20.57 -5.27
N VAL A 229 7.49 21.72 -5.34
CA VAL A 229 8.09 23.06 -5.18
C VAL A 229 8.84 23.27 -3.84
N GLY A 230 8.64 22.39 -2.85
CA GLY A 230 9.34 22.43 -1.55
C GLY A 230 10.69 21.72 -1.45
N LEU A 231 11.19 21.02 -2.49
CA LEU A 231 12.44 20.25 -2.42
C LEU A 231 13.70 21.03 -2.89
N ASN A 232 13.54 22.30 -3.25
CA ASN A 232 14.65 23.19 -3.62
C ASN A 232 14.88 24.24 -2.54
N THR A 233 15.31 23.80 -1.36
CA THR A 233 16.07 24.66 -0.44
C THR A 233 17.35 23.91 -0.08
N PRO A 234 18.54 24.49 -0.34
CA PRO A 234 19.83 23.84 -0.06
C PRO A 234 20.07 23.60 1.44
#